data_AF-A0A2V9C1G8-F1
#
_entry.id   AF-A0A2V9C1G8-F1
#
_cell.length_a   1.000
_cell.length_b   1.000
_cell.length_c   1.000
_cell.angle_alpha   90.00
_cell.angle_beta   90.00
_cell.angle_gamma   90.00
#
_symmetry.space_group_name_H-M   'P 1'
#
loop_
_entity.id
_entity.type
_entity.pdbx_description
1 polymer ?
#
loop_
_entity_poly.entity_id
_entity_poly.type
_entity_poly.pdbx_seq_one_letter_code
_entity_poly.pdbx_strand_id
1 'polypeptide(L)'
;MNVPGQKDKFTPELRILVASLLSMVVILAWAKYFGPKPPIQRPQTNRPAQTSPATPGSASAVPPIAGASQKPPASTVAATAASTPANVPRRGDSQERTITIENNLYRVEFSNQGAVVRSWKLKKYTDDTKPPQKCKDGSNPPCVLDLVHQQASKETGGWPFAVTLDDEQLQNAANSGLYEISTSASTVNAPADVEFTWSDGHLEVTKHFHFDHSYVVRAETSIKLNGSPIKAGLAWLGGFGDLTVQNPSPIETVTTFYSTEGGKITNYQHKKLEGIDKWSAVSWHWQAGVDFAGIEDRYFAMAFLPLNGAAPGTLETRYWKAWHNVKVDDKETPEPVPDVAVSSPATPLALRAYVGPKD
;
A
#
# COMPACT_ATOMS: atom_id res chain seq x y z
N MET A 1 -75.00 -3.65 -12.20
CA MET A 1 -74.87 -3.63 -10.73
C MET A 1 -73.52 -3.02 -10.37
N ASN A 2 -73.49 -1.84 -9.76
CA ASN A 2 -72.26 -1.25 -9.21
C ASN A 2 -72.18 -1.55 -7.71
N VAL A 3 -71.03 -2.04 -7.25
CA VAL A 3 -70.71 -2.27 -5.83
C VAL A 3 -70.46 -0.91 -5.15
N PRO A 4 -71.02 -0.62 -3.96
CA PRO A 4 -70.77 0.66 -3.28
C PRO A 4 -69.39 0.67 -2.62
N GLY A 5 -68.69 1.79 -2.79
CA GLY A 5 -67.34 2.03 -2.28
C GLY A 5 -67.24 1.98 -0.76
N GLN A 6 -66.21 1.29 -0.31
CA GLN A 6 -65.73 1.29 1.06
C GLN A 6 -65.16 2.69 1.37
N LYS A 7 -65.78 3.43 2.28
CA LYS A 7 -65.34 4.75 2.71
C LYS A 7 -64.01 4.61 3.46
N ASP A 8 -62.93 5.08 2.84
CA ASP A 8 -61.62 5.20 3.45
C ASP A 8 -61.67 6.30 4.54
N LYS A 9 -61.83 5.90 5.80
CA LYS A 9 -62.03 6.81 6.96
C LYS A 9 -60.73 7.39 7.54
N PHE A 10 -59.68 7.53 6.76
CA PHE A 10 -58.44 8.13 7.24
C PHE A 10 -57.93 9.14 6.22
N THR A 11 -58.09 10.42 6.52
CA THR A 11 -57.52 11.54 5.75
C THR A 11 -56.02 11.30 5.54
N PRO A 12 -55.45 11.64 4.35
CA PRO A 12 -54.04 11.43 4.05
C PRO A 12 -53.08 11.99 5.12
N GLU A 13 -53.44 13.12 5.71
CA GLU A 13 -52.71 13.77 6.81
C GLU A 13 -52.64 12.90 8.08
N LEU A 14 -53.73 12.21 8.42
CA LEU A 14 -53.79 11.31 9.57
C LEU A 14 -52.94 10.04 9.33
N ARG A 15 -52.88 9.56 8.09
CA ARG A 15 -52.00 8.43 7.72
C ARG A 15 -50.53 8.80 7.84
N ILE A 16 -50.15 10.01 7.43
CA ILE A 16 -48.78 10.51 7.53
C ILE A 16 -48.39 10.72 9.00
N LEU A 17 -49.28 11.32 9.82
CA LEU A 17 -49.05 11.48 11.26
C LEU A 17 -48.88 10.15 11.98
N VAL A 18 -49.75 9.17 11.70
CA VAL A 18 -49.67 7.83 12.29
C VAL A 18 -48.39 7.11 11.86
N ALA A 19 -48.00 7.21 10.58
CA ALA A 19 -46.76 6.61 10.09
C ALA A 19 -45.51 7.25 10.71
N SER A 20 -45.50 8.58 10.89
CA SER A 20 -44.39 9.29 11.53
C SER A 20 -44.25 8.88 13.01
N LEU A 21 -45.37 8.79 13.74
CA LEU A 21 -45.37 8.35 15.13
C LEU A 21 -44.90 6.89 15.26
N LEU A 22 -45.36 6.01 14.38
CA LEU A 22 -44.91 4.61 14.32
C LEU A 22 -43.41 4.50 14.01
N SER A 23 -42.90 5.27 13.05
CA SER A 23 -41.47 5.30 12.72
C SER A 23 -40.63 5.71 13.93
N MET A 24 -41.06 6.75 14.65
CA MET A 24 -40.36 7.21 15.87
C MET A 24 -40.35 6.14 16.97
N VAL A 25 -41.47 5.44 17.17
CA VAL A 25 -41.54 4.34 18.16
C VAL A 25 -40.61 3.19 17.78
N VAL A 26 -40.53 2.83 16.50
CA VAL A 26 -39.64 1.76 16.02
C VAL A 26 -38.16 2.14 16.20
N ILE A 27 -37.78 3.37 15.89
CA ILE A 27 -36.40 3.86 16.08
C ILE A 27 -36.02 3.89 17.56
N LEU A 28 -36.92 4.36 18.44
CA LEU A 28 -36.68 4.40 19.88
C LEU A 28 -36.59 3.00 20.49
N ALA A 29 -37.45 2.07 20.06
CA ALA A 29 -37.38 0.68 20.48
C ALA A 29 -36.06 0.04 20.02
N TRP A 30 -35.67 0.25 18.75
CA TRP A 30 -34.40 -0.25 18.23
C TRP A 30 -33.20 0.34 18.98
N ALA A 31 -33.17 1.65 19.21
CA ALA A 31 -32.10 2.31 19.97
C ALA A 31 -32.01 1.78 21.42
N LYS A 32 -33.15 1.48 22.05
CA LYS A 32 -33.20 0.98 23.43
C LYS A 32 -32.77 -0.48 23.57
N TYR A 33 -33.03 -1.33 22.57
CA TYR A 33 -32.69 -2.76 22.63
C TYR A 33 -31.40 -3.13 21.89
N PHE A 34 -31.02 -2.36 20.86
CA PHE A 34 -29.92 -2.67 19.94
C PHE A 34 -28.97 -1.49 19.69
N GLY A 35 -29.22 -0.31 20.27
CA GLY A 35 -28.35 0.85 20.11
C GLY A 35 -26.97 0.64 20.78
N PRO A 36 -25.89 1.17 20.19
CA PRO A 36 -24.55 1.04 20.74
C PRO A 36 -24.47 1.72 22.12
N LYS A 37 -23.89 1.02 23.10
CA LYS A 37 -23.65 1.57 24.44
C LYS A 37 -22.65 2.72 24.32
N PRO A 38 -22.90 3.89 24.95
CA PRO A 38 -21.96 5.00 24.92
C PRO A 38 -20.60 4.55 25.47
N PRO A 39 -19.48 4.93 24.84
CA PRO A 39 -18.16 4.58 25.33
C PRO A 39 -17.96 5.21 26.72
N ILE A 40 -17.62 4.36 27.68
CA ILE A 40 -17.23 4.79 29.03
C ILE A 40 -15.93 5.59 28.89
N GLN A 41 -16.01 6.91 29.07
CA GLN A 41 -14.83 7.75 29.27
C GLN A 41 -14.14 7.31 30.55
N ARG A 42 -12.93 6.75 30.42
CA ARG A 42 -12.06 6.50 31.56
C ARG A 42 -11.52 7.85 32.06
N PRO A 43 -11.58 8.15 33.37
CA PRO A 43 -11.01 9.37 33.92
C PRO A 43 -9.49 9.42 33.66
N GLN A 44 -9.02 10.50 33.04
CA GLN A 44 -7.60 10.82 32.95
C GLN A 44 -7.12 11.34 34.31
N THR A 45 -6.20 10.59 34.93
CA THR A 45 -5.50 11.02 36.13
C THR A 45 -4.52 12.15 35.79
N ASN A 46 -4.64 13.23 36.56
CA ASN A 46 -3.83 14.44 36.54
C ASN A 46 -2.30 14.17 36.49
N ARG A 47 -1.62 14.85 35.56
CA ARG A 47 -0.18 15.15 35.69
C ARG A 47 0.02 16.66 35.57
N PRO A 48 0.68 17.31 36.55
CA PRO A 48 0.79 18.76 36.60
C PRO A 48 1.71 19.32 35.50
N ALA A 49 1.30 20.46 34.95
CA ALA A 49 2.05 21.30 34.03
C ALA A 49 3.28 21.90 34.73
N GLN A 50 4.44 21.84 34.06
CA GLN A 50 5.61 22.64 34.42
C GLN A 50 5.90 23.64 33.31
N THR A 51 6.07 24.87 33.78
CA THR A 51 6.22 26.14 33.06
C THR A 51 7.61 26.32 32.47
N SER A 52 7.64 26.98 31.30
CA SER A 52 8.84 27.51 30.64
C SER A 52 9.65 28.47 31.53
N PRO A 53 10.99 28.54 31.39
CA PRO A 53 11.78 29.65 31.90
C PRO A 53 12.04 30.72 30.83
N ALA A 54 12.00 31.97 31.30
CA ALA A 54 12.28 33.21 30.59
C ALA A 54 13.79 33.51 30.46
N THR A 55 14.12 34.33 29.47
CA THR A 55 15.38 35.08 29.32
C THR A 55 15.50 36.19 30.37
N PRO A 56 16.72 36.58 30.77
CA PRO A 56 17.19 37.94 30.49
C PRO A 56 18.70 38.01 30.14
N GLY A 57 19.10 39.13 29.55
CA GLY A 57 20.41 39.33 28.91
C GLY A 57 21.43 40.19 29.68
N SER A 58 22.61 40.26 29.04
CA SER A 58 23.63 41.34 29.02
C SER A 58 24.51 41.65 30.24
N ALA A 59 25.82 41.41 30.10
CA ALA A 59 26.87 42.43 29.88
C ALA A 59 28.22 42.16 30.61
N SER A 60 29.28 42.10 29.78
CA SER A 60 30.67 42.60 29.94
C SER A 60 31.59 42.16 31.11
N ALA A 61 32.75 41.58 30.75
CA ALA A 61 34.08 42.20 30.89
C ALA A 61 35.22 41.26 30.40
N VAL A 62 36.18 41.84 29.67
CA VAL A 62 37.53 41.35 29.26
C VAL A 62 38.52 42.24 30.06
N PRO A 63 39.80 41.91 30.42
CA PRO A 63 40.87 41.28 29.61
C PRO A 63 41.94 40.48 30.45
N PRO A 64 43.24 40.36 30.07
CA PRO A 64 43.88 39.55 29.01
C PRO A 64 45.04 38.63 29.51
N ILE A 65 45.66 37.86 28.60
CA ILE A 65 47.14 37.62 28.40
C ILE A 65 47.56 36.16 28.09
N ALA A 66 48.19 36.05 26.91
CA ALA A 66 49.30 35.22 26.43
C ALA A 66 49.34 33.68 26.63
N GLY A 67 49.24 32.99 25.50
CA GLY A 67 50.42 32.42 24.81
C GLY A 67 50.94 31.07 25.29
N ALA A 68 50.77 30.03 24.46
CA ALA A 68 51.87 29.15 24.02
C ALA A 68 51.37 28.14 22.99
N SER A 69 52.05 28.13 21.84
CA SER A 69 51.95 27.11 20.79
C SER A 69 52.61 25.80 21.23
N GLN A 70 51.93 24.66 21.08
CA GLN A 70 52.56 23.35 20.97
C GLN A 70 51.82 22.46 19.94
N LYS A 71 52.53 22.13 18.86
CA LYS A 71 52.44 20.89 18.05
C LYS A 71 53.18 19.77 18.85
N PRO A 72 53.15 18.44 18.58
CA PRO A 72 52.56 17.61 17.50
C PRO A 72 51.86 16.31 18.08
N PRO A 73 51.55 15.19 17.36
CA PRO A 73 51.88 14.79 15.99
C PRO A 73 50.74 14.26 15.10
N ALA A 74 51.13 14.05 13.85
CA ALA A 74 50.34 13.56 12.75
C ALA A 74 49.87 12.11 12.98
N SER A 75 48.55 11.93 12.96
CA SER A 75 47.94 10.64 12.67
C SER A 75 47.79 10.54 11.15
N THR A 76 48.48 9.55 10.59
CA THR A 76 48.30 9.05 9.23
C THR A 76 46.81 8.95 8.91
N VAL A 77 46.36 9.79 7.98
CA VAL A 77 45.12 9.55 7.25
C VAL A 77 45.35 8.24 6.49
N ALA A 78 44.81 7.15 7.03
CA ALA A 78 44.61 5.96 6.25
C ALA A 78 43.74 6.38 5.07
N ALA A 79 44.36 6.48 3.90
CA ALA A 79 43.66 6.61 2.65
C ALA A 79 42.60 5.52 2.63
N THR A 80 41.34 5.91 2.58
CA THR A 80 40.23 5.05 2.19
C THR A 80 40.67 4.35 0.93
N ALA A 81 41.00 3.06 1.06
CA ALA A 81 41.29 2.22 -0.07
C ALA A 81 40.10 2.35 -1.01
N ALA A 82 40.33 2.90 -2.20
CA ALA A 82 39.35 2.90 -3.27
C ALA A 82 38.95 1.43 -3.46
N SER A 83 37.70 1.12 -3.13
CA SER A 83 37.12 -0.19 -3.37
C SER A 83 37.28 -0.50 -4.85
N THR A 84 38.09 -1.52 -5.16
CA THR A 84 38.13 -2.12 -6.50
C THR A 84 36.68 -2.34 -6.95
N PRO A 85 36.28 -1.95 -8.17
CA PRO A 85 34.93 -2.16 -8.65
C PRO A 85 34.58 -3.63 -8.46
N ALA A 86 33.54 -3.91 -7.67
CA ALA A 86 33.03 -5.26 -7.54
C ALA A 86 32.62 -5.73 -8.94
N ASN A 87 33.21 -6.83 -9.42
CA ASN A 87 32.82 -7.44 -10.69
C ASN A 87 31.48 -8.15 -10.46
N VAL A 88 30.38 -7.42 -10.66
CA VAL A 88 29.03 -7.93 -10.52
C VAL A 88 28.65 -8.64 -11.83
N PRO A 89 28.34 -9.94 -11.80
CA PRO A 89 27.90 -10.64 -13.00
C PRO A 89 26.51 -10.15 -13.42
N ARG A 90 26.33 -9.93 -14.72
CA ARG A 90 24.99 -9.75 -15.31
C ARG A 90 24.19 -11.05 -15.16
N ARG A 91 22.94 -10.95 -14.72
CA ARG A 91 22.04 -12.07 -14.47
C ARG A 91 20.61 -11.71 -14.90
N GLY A 92 19.91 -12.64 -15.51
CA GLY A 92 18.51 -12.46 -15.88
C GLY A 92 18.04 -13.58 -16.81
N ASP A 93 16.74 -13.66 -17.01
CA ASP A 93 16.15 -14.59 -17.97
C ASP A 93 16.24 -14.02 -19.39
N SER A 94 16.17 -14.90 -20.38
CA SER A 94 16.24 -14.56 -21.81
C SER A 94 14.88 -14.34 -22.45
N GLN A 95 13.80 -14.81 -21.80
CA GLN A 95 12.43 -14.72 -22.31
C GLN A 95 11.49 -14.21 -21.22
N GLU A 96 10.46 -13.48 -21.63
CA GLU A 96 9.37 -13.13 -20.73
C GLU A 96 8.53 -14.38 -20.42
N ARG A 97 8.20 -14.57 -19.14
CA ARG A 97 7.34 -15.65 -18.67
C ARG A 97 6.61 -15.25 -17.39
N THR A 98 5.52 -15.95 -17.13
CA THR A 98 4.78 -15.82 -15.87
C THR A 98 4.93 -17.07 -15.01
N ILE A 99 4.70 -16.90 -13.71
CA ILE A 99 4.54 -17.99 -12.75
C ILE A 99 3.28 -17.74 -11.93
N THR A 100 2.43 -18.76 -11.83
CA THR A 100 1.27 -18.75 -10.94
C THR A 100 1.63 -19.41 -9.62
N ILE A 101 1.35 -18.73 -8.50
CA ILE A 101 1.40 -19.32 -7.16
C ILE A 101 -0.02 -19.35 -6.61
N GLU A 102 -0.48 -20.51 -6.15
CA GLU A 102 -1.85 -20.64 -5.66
C GLU A 102 -2.01 -21.55 -4.44
N ASN A 103 -3.10 -21.33 -3.70
CA ASN A 103 -3.55 -22.20 -2.63
C ASN A 103 -5.09 -22.28 -2.63
N ASN A 104 -5.72 -22.69 -1.54
CA ASN A 104 -7.18 -22.76 -1.45
C ASN A 104 -7.88 -21.39 -1.37
N LEU A 105 -7.14 -20.31 -1.11
CA LEU A 105 -7.67 -18.97 -0.86
C LEU A 105 -7.43 -18.01 -2.02
N TYR A 106 -6.29 -18.13 -2.72
CA TYR A 106 -5.92 -17.21 -3.78
C TYR A 106 -5.24 -17.90 -4.97
N ARG A 107 -5.12 -17.15 -6.07
CA ARG A 107 -4.25 -17.43 -7.21
C ARG A 107 -3.54 -16.13 -7.60
N VAL A 108 -2.21 -16.10 -7.46
CA VAL A 108 -1.37 -14.93 -7.77
C VAL A 108 -0.53 -15.22 -9.00
N GLU A 109 -0.50 -14.32 -9.96
CA GLU A 109 0.33 -14.42 -11.15
C GLU A 109 1.45 -13.37 -11.08
N PHE A 110 2.70 -13.83 -11.12
CA PHE A 110 3.88 -12.97 -11.27
C PHE A 110 4.36 -12.97 -12.72
N SER A 111 4.83 -11.82 -13.18
CA SER A 111 5.66 -11.68 -14.37
C SER A 111 7.13 -11.67 -13.95
N ASN A 112 7.98 -12.37 -14.70
CA ASN A 112 9.42 -12.30 -14.49
C ASN A 112 9.99 -10.93 -14.91
N GLN A 113 9.30 -10.19 -15.78
CA GLN A 113 9.64 -8.81 -16.07
C GLN A 113 9.30 -7.94 -14.85
N GLY A 114 10.32 -7.32 -14.25
CA GLY A 114 10.19 -6.50 -13.04
C GLY A 114 9.94 -7.27 -11.74
N ALA A 115 9.74 -8.59 -11.81
CA ALA A 115 9.32 -9.42 -10.69
C ALA A 115 8.10 -8.81 -9.97
N VAL A 116 7.03 -8.58 -10.73
CA VAL A 116 5.80 -7.89 -10.30
C VAL A 116 4.57 -8.80 -10.42
N VAL A 117 3.53 -8.50 -9.65
CA VAL A 117 2.26 -9.22 -9.71
C VAL A 117 1.39 -8.65 -10.82
N ARG A 118 0.83 -9.50 -11.67
CA ARG A 118 -0.12 -9.15 -12.75
C ARG A 118 -1.58 -9.42 -12.39
N SER A 119 -1.82 -10.35 -11.46
CA SER A 119 -3.16 -10.75 -11.02
C SER A 119 -3.10 -11.28 -9.59
N TRP A 120 -4.09 -10.92 -8.77
CA TRP A 120 -4.27 -11.45 -7.42
C TRP A 120 -5.74 -11.82 -7.21
N LYS A 121 -6.08 -13.05 -7.60
CA LYS A 121 -7.45 -13.56 -7.53
C LYS A 121 -7.76 -14.14 -6.16
N LEU A 122 -8.89 -13.76 -5.55
CA LEU A 122 -9.38 -14.36 -4.31
C LEU A 122 -10.44 -15.42 -4.61
N LYS A 123 -10.09 -16.70 -4.45
CA LYS A 123 -10.90 -17.85 -4.92
C LYS A 123 -12.30 -17.97 -4.29
N LYS A 124 -12.52 -17.31 -3.15
CA LYS A 124 -13.80 -17.33 -2.41
C LYS A 124 -14.69 -16.11 -2.70
N TYR A 125 -14.24 -15.19 -3.54
CA TYR A 125 -14.92 -13.93 -3.78
C TYR A 125 -15.12 -13.73 -5.28
N THR A 126 -16.24 -13.12 -5.62
CA THR A 126 -16.64 -12.85 -7.01
C THR A 126 -16.80 -11.36 -7.20
N ASP A 127 -16.50 -10.88 -8.41
CA ASP A 127 -16.77 -9.50 -8.80
C ASP A 127 -18.25 -9.32 -9.21
N ASP A 128 -18.63 -8.06 -9.46
CA ASP A 128 -19.97 -7.63 -9.87
C ASP A 128 -20.23 -7.75 -11.39
N THR A 129 -19.37 -8.44 -12.15
CA THR A 129 -19.61 -8.71 -13.58
C THR A 129 -20.88 -9.53 -13.76
N LYS A 130 -21.80 -9.07 -14.62
CA LYS A 130 -23.07 -9.75 -14.92
C LYS A 130 -23.13 -10.22 -16.37
N PRO A 131 -23.94 -11.24 -16.69
CA PRO A 131 -24.24 -11.55 -18.09
C PRO A 131 -24.92 -10.36 -18.81
N PRO A 132 -24.67 -10.14 -20.11
CA PRO A 132 -23.91 -10.99 -21.04
C PRO A 132 -22.39 -10.77 -21.04
N GLN A 133 -21.85 -9.90 -20.17
CA GLN A 133 -20.42 -9.66 -20.07
C GLN A 133 -19.69 -10.95 -19.65
N LYS A 134 -18.52 -11.20 -20.25
CA LYS A 134 -17.65 -12.33 -19.95
C LYS A 134 -16.62 -11.94 -18.91
N CYS A 135 -16.16 -12.91 -18.14
CA CYS A 135 -15.00 -12.76 -17.28
C CYS A 135 -13.74 -12.49 -18.10
N LYS A 136 -12.71 -11.91 -17.48
CA LYS A 136 -11.43 -11.63 -18.14
C LYS A 136 -10.76 -12.89 -18.74
N ASP A 137 -11.03 -14.05 -18.18
CA ASP A 137 -10.56 -15.35 -18.69
C ASP A 137 -11.50 -16.01 -19.73
N GLY A 138 -12.53 -15.28 -20.18
CA GLY A 138 -13.50 -15.74 -21.18
C GLY A 138 -14.64 -16.60 -20.62
N SER A 139 -14.60 -16.96 -19.33
CA SER A 139 -15.68 -17.70 -18.68
C SER A 139 -16.96 -16.86 -18.51
N ASN A 140 -18.08 -17.54 -18.22
CA ASN A 140 -19.32 -16.85 -17.85
C ASN A 140 -19.26 -16.43 -16.37
N PRO A 141 -19.89 -15.31 -16.00
CA PRO A 141 -20.05 -14.94 -14.60
C PRO A 141 -20.72 -16.04 -13.76
N PRO A 142 -20.46 -16.10 -12.43
CA PRO A 142 -19.73 -15.10 -11.65
C PRO A 142 -18.21 -15.19 -11.82
N CYS A 143 -17.54 -14.04 -11.99
CA CYS A 143 -16.11 -13.98 -12.20
C CYS A 143 -15.37 -13.92 -10.87
N VAL A 144 -14.24 -14.62 -10.75
CA VAL A 144 -13.42 -14.57 -9.53
C VAL A 144 -12.82 -13.18 -9.39
N LEU A 145 -12.98 -12.56 -8.22
CA LEU A 145 -12.48 -11.23 -7.93
C LEU A 145 -10.95 -11.20 -8.05
N ASP A 146 -10.44 -10.26 -8.85
CA ASP A 146 -9.02 -9.92 -8.97
C ASP A 146 -8.79 -8.52 -8.40
N LEU A 147 -7.95 -8.41 -7.37
CA LEU A 147 -7.68 -7.14 -6.68
C LEU A 147 -6.74 -6.21 -7.46
N VAL A 148 -6.12 -6.68 -8.55
CA VAL A 148 -5.18 -5.89 -9.35
C VAL A 148 -5.92 -5.15 -10.46
N HIS A 149 -5.71 -3.83 -10.55
CA HIS A 149 -6.24 -3.01 -11.63
C HIS A 149 -5.42 -3.12 -12.92
N GLN A 150 -5.52 -4.25 -13.59
CA GLN A 150 -4.73 -4.56 -14.79
C GLN A 150 -4.73 -3.46 -15.87
N GLN A 151 -5.85 -2.75 -16.09
CA GLN A 151 -5.90 -1.66 -17.08
C GLN A 151 -5.00 -0.49 -16.67
N ALA A 152 -5.28 0.13 -15.51
CA ALA A 152 -4.42 1.15 -14.91
C ALA A 152 -2.95 0.73 -14.83
N SER A 153 -2.65 -0.50 -14.42
CA SER A 153 -1.27 -1.00 -14.34
C SER A 153 -0.58 -1.08 -15.71
N LYS A 154 -1.30 -1.44 -16.78
CA LYS A 154 -0.77 -1.43 -18.15
C LYS A 154 -0.50 -0.01 -18.65
N GLU A 155 -1.41 0.92 -18.37
CA GLU A 155 -1.29 2.31 -18.84
C GLU A 155 -0.23 3.10 -18.09
N THR A 156 -0.12 2.90 -16.77
CA THR A 156 0.84 3.61 -15.91
C THR A 156 2.21 2.94 -15.88
N GLY A 157 2.31 1.66 -16.25
CA GLY A 157 3.49 0.83 -15.99
C GLY A 157 3.66 0.44 -14.51
N GLY A 158 2.76 0.88 -13.63
CA GLY A 158 2.78 0.59 -12.20
C GLY A 158 2.11 -0.75 -11.89
N TRP A 159 2.89 -1.73 -11.44
CA TRP A 159 2.39 -3.04 -11.02
C TRP A 159 2.64 -3.31 -9.53
N PRO A 160 1.77 -4.09 -8.87
CA PRO A 160 2.04 -4.50 -7.50
C PRO A 160 3.34 -5.28 -7.35
N PHE A 161 3.99 -5.08 -6.22
CA PHE A 161 5.33 -5.54 -5.86
C PHE A 161 6.46 -5.00 -6.74
N ALA A 162 6.24 -3.91 -7.47
CA ALA A 162 7.32 -3.11 -8.04
C ALA A 162 8.23 -2.55 -6.95
N VAL A 163 9.49 -2.28 -7.32
CA VAL A 163 10.45 -1.60 -6.45
C VAL A 163 10.24 -0.10 -6.56
N THR A 164 10.35 0.61 -5.44
CA THR A 164 10.49 2.07 -5.41
C THR A 164 11.90 2.46 -4.98
N LEU A 165 12.61 3.23 -5.80
CA LEU A 165 13.96 3.75 -5.50
C LEU A 165 13.97 5.28 -5.54
N ASP A 166 15.03 5.85 -4.98
CA ASP A 166 15.31 7.28 -5.00
C ASP A 166 15.86 7.78 -6.33
N ASP A 167 16.48 6.90 -7.10
CA ASP A 167 16.93 7.19 -8.45
C ASP A 167 15.95 6.56 -9.45
N GLU A 168 15.36 7.40 -10.30
CA GLU A 168 14.37 6.99 -11.30
C GLU A 168 14.98 6.05 -12.37
N GLN A 169 16.24 6.25 -12.77
CA GLN A 169 16.89 5.40 -13.77
C GLN A 169 17.12 4.00 -13.19
N LEU A 170 17.59 3.92 -11.95
CA LEU A 170 17.75 2.64 -11.24
C LEU A 170 16.39 1.96 -11.04
N GLN A 171 15.35 2.72 -10.69
CA GLN A 171 14.00 2.19 -10.53
C GLN A 171 13.48 1.59 -11.84
N ASN A 172 13.62 2.31 -12.94
CA ASN A 172 13.19 1.88 -14.27
C ASN A 172 13.95 0.65 -14.74
N ALA A 173 15.27 0.57 -14.48
CA ALA A 173 16.07 -0.62 -14.76
C ALA A 173 15.58 -1.83 -13.95
N ALA A 174 15.42 -1.68 -12.63
CA ALA A 174 14.94 -2.74 -11.75
C ALA A 174 13.54 -3.25 -12.13
N ASN A 175 12.62 -2.36 -12.51
CA ASN A 175 11.24 -2.73 -12.82
C ASN A 175 11.02 -3.18 -14.28
N SER A 176 12.02 -3.06 -15.16
CA SER A 176 11.95 -3.54 -16.56
C SER A 176 12.81 -4.78 -16.84
N GLY A 177 13.74 -5.12 -15.94
CA GLY A 177 14.60 -6.30 -16.07
C GLY A 177 13.84 -7.62 -16.16
N LEU A 178 14.36 -8.58 -16.92
CA LEU A 178 13.84 -9.95 -16.98
C LEU A 178 14.51 -10.80 -15.90
N TYR A 179 13.81 -11.04 -14.81
CA TYR A 179 14.34 -11.77 -13.66
C TYR A 179 14.40 -13.27 -13.94
N GLU A 180 15.48 -13.91 -13.51
CA GLU A 180 15.55 -15.36 -13.38
C GLU A 180 14.69 -15.79 -12.19
N ILE A 181 13.81 -16.77 -12.39
CA ILE A 181 12.97 -17.35 -11.34
C ILE A 181 13.65 -18.62 -10.81
N SER A 182 13.67 -18.82 -9.49
CA SER A 182 14.26 -20.01 -8.84
C SER A 182 13.63 -21.36 -9.23
N THR A 183 12.54 -21.35 -10.00
CA THR A 183 11.83 -22.55 -10.47
C THR A 183 11.47 -22.44 -11.95
N SER A 184 11.52 -23.58 -12.64
CA SER A 184 11.08 -23.68 -14.03
C SER A 184 9.58 -23.92 -14.18
N ALA A 185 8.85 -24.19 -13.09
CA ALA A 185 7.41 -24.43 -13.12
C ALA A 185 6.62 -23.17 -13.52
N SER A 186 5.54 -23.35 -14.28
CA SER A 186 4.59 -22.28 -14.59
C SER A 186 3.52 -22.11 -13.51
N THR A 187 3.32 -23.13 -12.67
CA THR A 187 2.37 -23.11 -11.54
C THR A 187 2.96 -23.84 -10.34
N VAL A 188 2.85 -23.24 -9.16
CA VAL A 188 3.31 -23.78 -7.89
C VAL A 188 2.19 -23.68 -6.85
N ASN A 189 2.01 -24.72 -6.05
CA ASN A 189 1.05 -24.71 -4.94
C ASN A 189 1.75 -24.26 -3.66
N ALA A 190 1.16 -23.34 -2.89
CA ALA A 190 1.66 -22.98 -1.57
C ALA A 190 1.45 -24.13 -0.57
N PRO A 191 2.33 -24.32 0.43
CA PRO A 191 3.42 -23.42 0.81
C PRO A 191 4.59 -23.50 -0.18
N ALA A 192 5.15 -22.34 -0.53
CA ALA A 192 6.18 -22.25 -1.55
C ALA A 192 7.06 -21.01 -1.38
N ASP A 193 8.34 -21.17 -1.70
CA ASP A 193 9.33 -20.11 -1.80
C ASP A 193 9.64 -19.85 -3.28
N VAL A 194 9.55 -18.59 -3.70
CA VAL A 194 9.88 -18.16 -5.07
C VAL A 194 10.84 -16.99 -4.98
N GLU A 195 12.00 -17.12 -5.61
CA GLU A 195 13.02 -16.08 -5.69
C GLU A 195 13.13 -15.59 -7.13
N PHE A 196 13.22 -14.27 -7.27
CA PHE A 196 13.48 -13.57 -8.52
C PHE A 196 14.83 -12.86 -8.40
N THR A 197 15.74 -13.11 -9.33
CA THR A 197 17.06 -12.48 -9.35
C THR A 197 17.34 -11.81 -10.69
N TRP A 198 17.90 -10.60 -10.65
CA TRP A 198 18.29 -9.85 -11.84
C TRP A 198 19.50 -8.97 -11.54
N SER A 199 20.37 -8.79 -12.53
CA SER A 199 21.51 -7.89 -12.48
C SER A 199 21.88 -7.40 -13.87
N ASP A 200 22.12 -6.10 -14.05
CA ASP A 200 22.66 -5.54 -15.30
C ASP A 200 24.20 -5.45 -15.34
N GLY A 201 24.86 -5.80 -14.23
CA GLY A 201 26.31 -5.64 -14.00
C GLY A 201 26.65 -4.47 -13.07
N HIS A 202 25.67 -3.65 -12.68
CA HIS A 202 25.82 -2.57 -11.71
C HIS A 202 24.76 -2.65 -10.62
N LEU A 203 23.49 -2.78 -11.01
CA LEU A 203 22.36 -2.91 -10.11
C LEU A 203 21.99 -4.40 -9.99
N GLU A 204 22.03 -4.93 -8.77
CA GLU A 204 21.59 -6.29 -8.45
C GLU A 204 20.29 -6.23 -7.65
N VAL A 205 19.29 -7.00 -8.05
CA VAL A 205 17.99 -7.07 -7.37
C VAL A 205 17.65 -8.53 -7.10
N THR A 206 17.32 -8.81 -5.84
CA THR A 206 16.76 -10.10 -5.40
C THR A 206 15.46 -9.84 -4.68
N LYS A 207 14.38 -10.49 -5.13
CA LYS A 207 13.10 -10.55 -4.41
C LYS A 207 12.79 -11.98 -4.04
N HIS A 208 12.57 -12.23 -2.76
CA HIS A 208 12.21 -13.54 -2.25
C HIS A 208 10.81 -13.48 -1.62
N PHE A 209 9.92 -14.35 -2.07
CA PHE A 209 8.55 -14.43 -1.60
C PHE A 209 8.28 -15.82 -1.01
N HIS A 210 7.81 -15.85 0.24
CA HIS A 210 7.32 -17.05 0.89
C HIS A 210 5.79 -16.98 1.02
N PHE A 211 5.12 -17.92 0.38
CA PHE A 211 3.68 -18.11 0.42
C PHE A 211 3.33 -19.25 1.37
N ASP A 212 2.29 -19.07 2.16
CA ASP A 212 1.74 -20.11 3.04
C ASP A 212 0.26 -20.41 2.71
N HIS A 213 -0.48 -20.95 3.68
CA HIS A 213 -1.90 -21.29 3.52
C HIS A 213 -2.86 -20.13 3.85
N SER A 214 -2.34 -18.95 4.21
CA SER A 214 -3.08 -17.77 4.64
C SER A 214 -3.18 -16.73 3.52
N TYR A 215 -3.62 -15.51 3.82
CA TYR A 215 -3.56 -14.35 2.89
C TYR A 215 -2.27 -13.53 3.05
N VAL A 216 -1.30 -14.02 3.84
CA VAL A 216 -0.05 -13.33 4.12
C VAL A 216 1.08 -13.91 3.28
N VAL A 217 1.84 -13.03 2.63
CA VAL A 217 3.06 -13.35 1.89
C VAL A 217 4.22 -12.67 2.60
N ARG A 218 5.26 -13.42 2.97
CA ARG A 218 6.50 -12.79 3.42
C ARG A 218 7.29 -12.38 2.17
N ALA A 219 7.76 -11.14 2.14
CA ALA A 219 8.57 -10.60 1.06
C ALA A 219 9.89 -10.06 1.62
N GLU A 220 10.98 -10.41 0.95
CA GLU A 220 12.31 -9.85 1.18
C GLU A 220 12.83 -9.26 -0.13
N THR A 221 13.35 -8.04 -0.08
CA THR A 221 13.89 -7.32 -1.25
C THR A 221 15.28 -6.80 -0.91
N SER A 222 16.28 -7.29 -1.63
CA SER A 222 17.67 -6.84 -1.57
C SER A 222 18.02 -6.12 -2.86
N ILE A 223 18.56 -4.91 -2.75
CA ILE A 223 19.08 -4.16 -3.89
C ILE A 223 20.48 -3.68 -3.58
N LYS A 224 21.40 -3.91 -4.51
CA LYS A 224 22.80 -3.48 -4.41
C LYS A 224 23.19 -2.69 -5.64
N LEU A 225 23.89 -1.58 -5.45
CA LEU A 225 24.52 -0.81 -6.51
C LEU A 225 26.04 -0.98 -6.39
N ASN A 226 26.65 -1.56 -7.42
CA ASN A 226 28.07 -1.91 -7.47
C ASN A 226 28.50 -2.72 -6.23
N GLY A 227 27.69 -3.69 -5.83
CA GLY A 227 27.89 -4.55 -4.66
C GLY A 227 27.53 -3.92 -3.31
N SER A 228 27.23 -2.62 -3.24
CA SER A 228 26.84 -1.94 -2.00
C SER A 228 25.32 -1.91 -1.83
N PRO A 229 24.76 -2.36 -0.69
CA PRO A 229 23.32 -2.28 -0.45
C PRO A 229 22.80 -0.85 -0.53
N ILE A 230 21.67 -0.67 -1.22
CA ILE A 230 20.94 0.60 -1.25
C ILE A 230 19.54 0.41 -0.68
N LYS A 231 18.98 1.49 -0.14
CA LYS A 231 17.60 1.48 0.36
C LYS A 231 16.62 1.27 -0.79
N ALA A 232 15.64 0.42 -0.56
CA ALA A 232 14.59 0.12 -1.51
C ALA A 232 13.23 0.05 -0.82
N GLY A 233 12.19 0.47 -1.54
CA GLY A 233 10.82 0.22 -1.17
C GLY A 233 10.21 -0.91 -1.99
N LEU A 234 9.21 -1.58 -1.41
CA LEU A 234 8.28 -2.44 -2.12
C LEU A 234 6.93 -1.75 -2.19
N ALA A 235 6.31 -1.75 -3.37
CA ALA A 235 5.11 -0.98 -3.63
C ALA A 235 3.93 -1.83 -4.07
N TRP A 236 2.72 -1.35 -3.80
CA TRP A 236 1.52 -1.75 -4.50
C TRP A 236 1.11 -0.59 -5.39
N LEU A 237 1.30 -0.77 -6.70
CA LEU A 237 1.06 0.26 -7.71
C LEU A 237 -0.08 -0.15 -8.63
N GLY A 238 -0.76 0.84 -9.19
CA GLY A 238 -1.84 0.63 -10.11
C GLY A 238 -3.15 0.31 -9.41
N GLY A 239 -3.47 0.96 -8.28
CA GLY A 239 -4.82 0.88 -7.68
C GLY A 239 -5.14 -0.48 -7.04
N PHE A 240 -6.38 -0.66 -6.58
CA PHE A 240 -6.77 -1.81 -5.77
C PHE A 240 -8.28 -2.06 -5.79
N GLY A 241 -8.69 -3.31 -5.59
CA GLY A 241 -10.06 -3.67 -5.21
C GLY A 241 -10.94 -4.16 -6.34
N ASP A 242 -12.25 -4.22 -6.08
CA ASP A 242 -13.25 -4.57 -7.11
C ASP A 242 -13.59 -3.37 -7.99
N LEU A 243 -13.19 -3.47 -9.26
CA LEU A 243 -13.33 -2.42 -10.27
C LEU A 243 -14.64 -2.50 -11.06
N THR A 244 -15.44 -3.53 -10.79
CA THR A 244 -16.70 -3.78 -11.48
C THR A 244 -17.88 -3.11 -10.78
N VAL A 245 -17.70 -2.67 -9.52
CA VAL A 245 -18.68 -1.92 -8.74
C VAL A 245 -18.75 -0.47 -9.24
N GLN A 246 -19.79 -0.13 -10.02
CA GLN A 246 -19.89 1.19 -10.66
C GLN A 246 -20.58 2.26 -9.78
N ASN A 247 -21.19 1.88 -8.65
CA ASN A 247 -21.90 2.83 -7.78
C ASN A 247 -21.73 2.52 -6.28
N PRO A 248 -20.96 3.33 -5.53
CA PRO A 248 -20.11 4.42 -6.03
C PRO A 248 -18.99 3.91 -6.94
N SER A 249 -18.39 4.78 -7.76
CA SER A 249 -17.24 4.42 -8.61
C SER A 249 -16.12 3.80 -7.76
N PRO A 250 -15.39 2.78 -8.25
CA PRO A 250 -14.37 2.09 -7.46
C PRO A 250 -13.37 3.04 -6.79
N ILE A 251 -12.90 4.05 -7.54
CA ILE A 251 -11.94 5.05 -7.05
C ILE A 251 -12.43 5.85 -5.83
N GLU A 252 -13.74 6.04 -5.67
CA GLU A 252 -14.31 6.76 -4.51
C GLU A 252 -14.33 5.88 -3.24
N THR A 253 -14.07 4.57 -3.38
CA THR A 253 -14.00 3.62 -2.26
C THR A 253 -12.58 3.23 -1.88
N VAL A 254 -11.61 3.45 -2.79
CA VAL A 254 -10.22 3.10 -2.57
C VAL A 254 -9.50 4.15 -1.73
N THR A 255 -8.82 3.71 -0.68
CA THR A 255 -8.01 4.58 0.18
C THR A 255 -6.65 3.96 0.46
N THR A 256 -5.63 4.80 0.49
CA THR A 256 -4.34 4.42 1.09
C THR A 256 -4.38 4.72 2.57
N PHE A 257 -3.63 3.96 3.36
CA PHE A 257 -3.62 4.12 4.81
C PHE A 257 -2.26 3.81 5.40
N TYR A 258 -2.02 4.35 6.60
CA TYR A 258 -0.92 3.95 7.45
C TYR A 258 -1.30 4.05 8.92
N SER A 259 -0.67 3.23 9.74
CA SER A 259 -0.73 3.30 11.20
C SER A 259 0.62 3.74 11.76
N THR A 260 0.58 4.54 12.81
CA THR A 260 1.74 4.87 13.65
C THR A 260 1.58 4.26 15.03
N GLU A 261 2.63 4.38 15.84
CA GLU A 261 2.64 3.95 17.23
C GLU A 261 1.36 4.38 17.98
N GLY A 262 0.75 3.43 18.69
CA GLY A 262 -0.53 3.60 19.37
C GLY A 262 -1.76 3.18 18.56
N GLY A 263 -1.58 2.63 17.35
CA GLY A 263 -2.64 1.99 16.57
C GLY A 263 -3.59 2.97 15.87
N LYS A 264 -3.22 4.25 15.74
CA LYS A 264 -4.01 5.24 15.02
C LYS A 264 -3.81 5.05 13.52
N ILE A 265 -4.89 4.73 12.82
CA ILE A 265 -4.91 4.64 11.36
C ILE A 265 -5.25 6.01 10.76
N THR A 266 -4.44 6.44 9.79
CA THR A 266 -4.69 7.62 8.96
C THR A 266 -4.98 7.18 7.54
N ASN A 267 -6.09 7.65 6.96
CA ASN A 267 -6.53 7.30 5.61
C ASN A 267 -6.43 8.50 4.66
N TYR A 268 -5.94 8.24 3.45
CA TYR A 268 -5.93 9.19 2.34
C TYR A 268 -6.74 8.65 1.16
N GLN A 269 -7.84 9.34 0.86
CA GLN A 269 -8.56 9.21 -0.40
C GLN A 269 -7.76 9.85 -1.54
N HIS A 270 -8.06 9.45 -2.78
CA HIS A 270 -7.39 9.94 -4.00
C HIS A 270 -7.32 11.47 -4.13
N LYS A 271 -8.31 12.21 -3.60
CA LYS A 271 -8.35 13.69 -3.62
C LYS A 271 -7.26 14.34 -2.76
N LYS A 272 -6.74 13.63 -1.75
CA LYS A 272 -5.67 14.07 -0.85
C LYS A 272 -4.28 13.57 -1.28
N LEU A 273 -4.21 12.75 -2.31
CA LEU A 273 -2.96 12.26 -2.87
C LEU A 273 -2.46 13.24 -3.92
N GLU A 274 -1.17 13.53 -3.90
CA GLU A 274 -0.50 14.31 -4.93
C GLU A 274 0.02 13.40 -6.04
N GLY A 275 0.17 13.96 -7.24
CA GLY A 275 0.80 13.26 -8.37
C GLY A 275 2.32 13.17 -8.21
N ILE A 276 2.91 12.16 -8.84
CA ILE A 276 4.37 11.93 -8.81
C ILE A 276 5.15 13.11 -9.44
N ASP A 277 4.54 13.86 -10.35
CA ASP A 277 5.09 15.05 -10.99
C ASP A 277 5.36 16.19 -9.98
N LYS A 278 4.46 16.33 -9.00
CA LYS A 278 4.58 17.32 -7.92
C LYS A 278 5.60 16.92 -6.85
N TRP A 279 6.10 15.69 -6.91
CA TRP A 279 7.05 15.15 -5.96
C TRP A 279 8.50 15.59 -6.22
N SER A 280 8.80 16.11 -7.43
CA SER A 280 10.09 16.73 -7.79
C SER A 280 10.37 18.04 -7.04
N ALA A 281 9.36 18.62 -6.37
CA ALA A 281 9.49 19.80 -5.53
C ALA A 281 9.55 19.40 -4.04
N VAL A 282 10.77 19.29 -3.50
CA VAL A 282 11.12 19.40 -2.07
C VAL A 282 10.61 18.32 -1.09
N SER A 283 9.84 17.32 -1.52
CA SER A 283 9.13 16.39 -0.62
C SER A 283 9.53 14.93 -0.77
N TRP A 284 10.81 14.68 -1.08
CA TRP A 284 11.37 13.33 -1.13
C TRP A 284 11.65 12.76 0.25
N HIS A 285 10.61 12.44 1.02
CA HIS A 285 10.80 11.82 2.33
C HIS A 285 9.84 10.66 2.48
N TRP A 286 10.44 9.48 2.62
CA TRP A 286 9.76 8.37 3.26
C TRP A 286 9.23 8.84 4.62
N GLN A 287 7.93 8.69 4.85
CA GLN A 287 7.36 8.98 6.15
C GLN A 287 7.72 7.86 7.10
N ALA A 288 8.68 8.10 7.99
CA ALA A 288 9.14 7.14 8.99
C ALA A 288 8.18 6.98 10.18
N GLY A 289 8.44 5.99 11.03
CA GLY A 289 7.66 5.75 12.25
C GLY A 289 6.32 5.06 11.99
N VAL A 290 6.25 4.25 10.94
CA VAL A 290 5.04 3.56 10.51
C VAL A 290 5.04 2.12 11.04
N ASP A 291 3.92 1.71 11.63
CA ASP A 291 3.70 0.33 12.08
C ASP A 291 3.29 -0.57 10.91
N PHE A 292 2.42 -0.07 10.03
CA PHE A 292 1.99 -0.72 8.80
C PHE A 292 1.36 0.30 7.86
N ALA A 293 1.38 0.03 6.57
CA ALA A 293 0.73 0.85 5.56
C ALA A 293 0.18 0.01 4.42
N GLY A 294 -0.80 0.53 3.70
CA GLY A 294 -1.51 -0.25 2.71
C GLY A 294 -2.49 0.54 1.87
N ILE A 295 -3.29 -0.21 1.13
CA ILE A 295 -4.38 0.27 0.30
C ILE A 295 -5.58 -0.65 0.51
N GLU A 296 -6.77 -0.08 0.60
CA GLU A 296 -8.00 -0.83 0.84
C GLU A 296 -9.15 -0.28 0.00
N ASP A 297 -10.13 -1.14 -0.26
CA ASP A 297 -11.46 -0.74 -0.66
C ASP A 297 -12.45 -0.99 0.49
N ARG A 298 -13.75 -1.10 0.20
CA ARG A 298 -14.78 -1.35 1.21
C ARG A 298 -14.63 -2.71 1.93
N TYR A 299 -14.15 -3.75 1.27
CA TYR A 299 -14.20 -5.14 1.75
C TYR A 299 -12.83 -5.82 1.85
N PHE A 300 -11.84 -5.33 1.11
CA PHE A 300 -10.52 -5.93 0.99
C PHE A 300 -9.43 -4.93 1.35
N ALA A 301 -8.27 -5.45 1.74
CA ALA A 301 -7.08 -4.66 1.97
C ALA A 301 -5.83 -5.39 1.46
N MET A 302 -4.88 -4.60 0.96
CA MET A 302 -3.47 -4.95 0.99
C MET A 302 -2.79 -4.14 2.08
N ALA A 303 -2.07 -4.80 2.98
CA ALA A 303 -1.29 -4.16 4.03
C ALA A 303 0.13 -4.73 4.08
N PHE A 304 1.12 -3.85 4.01
CA PHE A 304 2.49 -4.17 4.37
C PHE A 304 2.68 -4.03 5.88
N LEU A 305 3.17 -5.09 6.49
CA LEU A 305 3.36 -5.28 7.92
C LEU A 305 4.82 -5.65 8.17
N PRO A 306 5.42 -5.27 9.30
CA PRO A 306 6.76 -5.71 9.65
C PRO A 306 6.76 -7.21 9.96
N LEU A 307 7.95 -7.81 10.03
CA LEU A 307 8.09 -9.19 10.50
C LEU A 307 7.49 -9.35 11.91
N ASN A 308 7.03 -10.56 12.22
CA ASN A 308 6.50 -10.86 13.55
C ASN A 308 7.55 -10.55 14.63
N GLY A 309 7.15 -9.83 15.68
CA GLY A 309 8.03 -9.45 16.78
C GLY A 309 8.91 -8.21 16.53
N ALA A 310 8.77 -7.53 15.39
CA ALA A 310 9.41 -6.24 15.19
C ALA A 310 8.90 -5.17 16.17
N ALA A 311 9.77 -4.21 16.51
CA ALA A 311 9.36 -3.04 17.27
C ALA A 311 8.34 -2.19 16.49
N PRO A 312 7.49 -1.39 17.16
CA PRO A 312 6.65 -0.40 16.50
C PRO A 312 7.48 0.61 15.69
N GLY A 313 6.88 1.17 14.64
CA GLY A 313 7.44 2.29 13.87
C GLY A 313 8.63 1.95 12.99
N THR A 314 8.90 0.67 12.72
CA THR A 314 10.08 0.24 11.94
C THR A 314 9.97 0.46 10.44
N LEU A 315 8.75 0.66 9.93
CA LEU A 315 8.53 0.91 8.51
C LEU A 315 8.52 2.40 8.22
N GLU A 316 8.72 2.69 6.95
CA GLU A 316 8.51 4.00 6.38
C GLU A 316 7.60 3.87 5.16
N THR A 317 6.75 4.85 4.88
CA THR A 317 5.77 4.76 3.78
C THR A 317 5.82 5.96 2.85
N ARG A 318 5.34 5.75 1.63
CA ARG A 318 5.02 6.77 0.64
C ARG A 318 3.69 6.44 -0.02
N TYR A 319 2.98 7.48 -0.41
CA TYR A 319 1.70 7.37 -1.10
C TYR A 319 1.60 8.50 -2.13
N TRP A 320 1.00 8.20 -3.26
CA TRP A 320 0.78 9.17 -4.34
C TRP A 320 -0.38 8.68 -5.21
N LYS A 321 -0.68 9.44 -6.26
CA LYS A 321 -1.57 8.95 -7.32
C LYS A 321 -0.87 9.00 -8.68
N ALA A 322 -1.04 7.94 -9.45
CA ALA A 322 -0.85 7.96 -10.89
C ALA A 322 -2.16 8.38 -11.59
N TRP A 323 -2.10 8.52 -12.90
CA TRP A 323 -3.26 8.80 -13.73
C TRP A 323 -3.39 7.73 -14.80
N HIS A 324 -4.60 7.21 -14.98
CA HIS A 324 -4.98 6.35 -16.10
C HIS A 324 -6.20 6.94 -16.80
N ASN A 325 -6.44 6.55 -18.04
CA ASN A 325 -7.56 7.09 -18.83
C ASN A 325 -8.71 6.09 -18.84
N VAL A 326 -9.89 6.55 -18.41
CA VAL A 326 -11.14 5.79 -18.53
C VAL A 326 -12.03 6.40 -19.60
N LYS A 327 -12.87 5.58 -20.23
CA LYS A 327 -13.88 6.08 -21.18
C LYS A 327 -15.17 6.38 -20.44
N VAL A 328 -15.57 7.65 -20.45
CA VAL A 328 -16.86 8.13 -19.95
C VAL A 328 -17.57 8.83 -21.11
N ASP A 329 -18.74 8.33 -21.51
CA ASP A 329 -19.50 8.83 -22.66
C ASP A 329 -18.65 8.99 -23.95
N ASP A 330 -17.88 7.94 -24.27
CA ASP A 330 -16.93 7.88 -25.40
C ASP A 330 -15.80 8.91 -25.38
N LYS A 331 -15.59 9.61 -24.26
CA LYS A 331 -14.46 10.53 -24.06
C LYS A 331 -13.45 9.94 -23.09
N GLU A 332 -12.18 10.07 -23.43
CA GLU A 332 -11.09 9.78 -22.50
C GLU A 332 -11.10 10.80 -21.36
N THR A 333 -11.24 10.29 -20.16
CA THR A 333 -11.29 11.06 -18.92
C THR A 333 -10.19 10.54 -17.99
N PRO A 334 -9.28 11.41 -17.51
CA PRO A 334 -8.27 11.00 -16.53
C PRO A 334 -8.93 10.61 -15.20
N GLU A 335 -8.62 9.43 -14.71
CA GLU A 335 -8.99 8.94 -13.39
C GLU A 335 -7.71 8.74 -12.55
N PRO A 336 -7.70 9.17 -11.27
CA PRO A 336 -6.54 8.98 -10.42
C PRO A 336 -6.46 7.53 -9.92
N VAL A 337 -5.24 7.05 -9.76
CA VAL A 337 -4.95 5.68 -9.31
C VAL A 337 -4.06 5.76 -8.07
N PRO A 338 -4.57 5.42 -6.87
CA PRO A 338 -3.77 5.47 -5.65
C PRO A 338 -2.67 4.40 -5.65
N ASP A 339 -1.50 4.81 -5.23
CA ASP A 339 -0.31 3.98 -5.09
C ASP A 339 0.25 4.10 -3.68
N VAL A 340 0.83 3.01 -3.17
CA VAL A 340 1.49 2.98 -1.85
C VAL A 340 2.79 2.19 -1.92
N ALA A 341 3.82 2.68 -1.24
CA ALA A 341 5.08 1.97 -1.06
C ALA A 341 5.49 1.96 0.41
N VAL A 342 6.22 0.93 0.80
CA VAL A 342 6.90 0.88 2.10
C VAL A 342 8.36 0.54 1.94
N SER A 343 9.17 1.08 2.84
CA SER A 343 10.57 0.72 3.01
C SER A 343 10.88 0.58 4.51
N SER A 344 12.14 0.32 4.82
CA SER A 344 12.66 0.39 6.18
C SER A 344 14.11 0.85 6.15
N PRO A 345 14.68 1.33 7.27
CA PRO A 345 16.11 1.55 7.38
C PRO A 345 16.94 0.27 7.23
N ALA A 346 16.35 -0.91 7.46
CA ALA A 346 17.03 -2.19 7.32
C ALA A 346 17.18 -2.57 5.84
N THR A 347 18.37 -3.09 5.49
CA THR A 347 18.69 -3.65 4.18
C THR A 347 19.24 -5.07 4.37
N PRO A 348 18.61 -6.12 3.81
CA PRO A 348 17.47 -6.08 2.90
C PRO A 348 16.16 -5.65 3.58
N LEU A 349 15.21 -5.14 2.77
CA LEU A 349 13.85 -4.88 3.23
C LEU A 349 13.16 -6.23 3.45
N ALA A 350 12.72 -6.53 4.67
CA ALA A 350 11.97 -7.75 4.98
C ALA A 350 10.65 -7.41 5.68
N LEU A 351 9.54 -7.89 5.11
CA LEU A 351 8.20 -7.56 5.56
C LEU A 351 7.20 -8.68 5.25
N ARG A 352 5.96 -8.48 5.64
CA ARG A 352 4.81 -9.30 5.28
C ARG A 352 3.82 -8.44 4.50
N ALA A 353 3.20 -8.99 3.47
CA ALA A 353 2.10 -8.39 2.74
C ALA A 353 0.85 -9.23 2.99
N TYR A 354 -0.13 -8.66 3.69
CA TYR A 354 -1.48 -9.21 3.75
C TYR A 354 -2.24 -8.77 2.50
N VAL A 355 -2.93 -9.67 1.80
CA VAL A 355 -3.82 -9.33 0.68
C VAL A 355 -5.07 -10.20 0.73
N GLY A 356 -6.17 -9.63 1.21
CA GLY A 356 -7.38 -10.41 1.47
C GLY A 356 -8.55 -9.59 2.03
N PRO A 357 -9.63 -10.27 2.47
CA PRO A 357 -10.80 -9.63 3.06
C PRO A 357 -10.48 -8.93 4.39
N LYS A 358 -11.26 -7.93 4.79
CA LYS A 358 -11.07 -7.24 6.09
C LYS A 358 -11.77 -7.93 7.27
N ASP A 359 -12.56 -8.97 6.99
CA ASP A 359 -13.46 -9.66 7.93
C ASP A 359 -12.79 -10.73 8.79
#